data_AF-A0A3Q9RNS4-F1
#
_entry.id   AF-A0A3Q9RNS4-F1
#
_cell.length_a   1.000
_cell.length_b   1.000
_cell.length_c   1.000
_cell.angle_alpha   90.00
_cell.angle_beta   90.00
_cell.angle_gamma   90.00
#
_symmetry.space_group_name_H-M   'P 1'
#
loop_
_entity.id
_entity.type
_entity.pdbx_description
1 polymer ?
#
loop_
_entity_poly.entity_id
_entity_poly.type
_entity_poly.pdbx_seq_one_letter_code
_entity_poly.pdbx_strand_id
1 'polypeptide(L)'
;MGKAIKTIFLCDYLHFEEVRREIHEGLNTVEQWNSVNSYIFYGKNSEIRFNSLDDQEVSTLSLQLLQNCLVYINTLMVQEILYNNNQYWLKKMAPEDFRGLTPLFYNHVNPYGTFQLNMDQRIPIKLKVS
;
A
#
# COMPACT_ATOMS: atom_id res chain seq x y z
N MET A 1 -2.99 -6.55 32.87
CA MET A 1 -3.52 -5.33 32.22
C MET A 1 -4.07 -5.58 30.82
N GLY A 2 -3.39 -6.31 29.92
CA GLY A 2 -3.88 -6.57 28.56
C GLY A 2 -5.23 -7.30 28.42
N LYS A 3 -5.63 -8.13 29.40
CA LYS A 3 -6.96 -8.80 29.37
C LYS A 3 -8.12 -7.83 29.53
N ALA A 4 -8.00 -6.85 30.44
CA ALA A 4 -9.04 -5.84 30.66
C ALA A 4 -9.20 -4.92 29.44
N ILE A 5 -8.08 -4.53 28.81
CA ILE A 5 -8.09 -3.71 27.59
C ILE A 5 -8.78 -4.45 26.43
N LYS A 6 -8.51 -5.75 26.26
CA LYS A 6 -9.22 -6.57 25.24
C LYS A 6 -10.72 -6.65 25.50
N THR A 7 -11.14 -6.77 26.76
CA THR A 7 -12.56 -6.82 27.10
C THR A 7 -13.26 -5.48 26.85
N ILE A 8 -12.64 -4.37 27.24
CA ILE A 8 -13.15 -3.02 26.97
C ILE A 8 -13.29 -2.80 25.46
N PHE A 9 -12.23 -3.09 24.69
CA PHE A 9 -12.26 -3.01 23.24
C PHE A 9 -13.34 -3.90 22.62
N LEU A 10 -13.55 -5.12 23.12
CA LEU A 10 -14.60 -6.00 22.61
C LEU A 10 -16.00 -5.47 22.92
N CYS A 11 -16.21 -4.89 24.12
CA CYS A 11 -17.45 -4.23 24.45
C CYS A 11 -17.70 -3.03 23.53
N ASP A 12 -16.69 -2.20 23.29
CA ASP A 12 -16.78 -1.05 22.37
C ASP A 12 -17.05 -1.51 20.93
N TYR A 13 -16.37 -2.55 20.47
CA TYR A 13 -16.58 -3.17 19.16
C TYR A 13 -18.00 -3.71 18.99
N LEU A 14 -18.59 -4.32 20.03
CA LEU A 14 -19.97 -4.83 19.97
C LEU A 14 -21.01 -3.71 20.11
N HIS A 15 -20.70 -2.66 20.87
CA HIS A 15 -21.64 -1.59 21.18
C HIS A 15 -21.71 -0.51 20.10
N PHE A 16 -20.56 -0.09 19.55
CA PHE A 16 -20.48 1.01 18.58
C PHE A 16 -20.30 0.49 17.16
N GLU A 17 -21.19 0.90 16.25
CA GLU A 17 -21.06 0.57 14.83
C GLU A 17 -19.87 1.28 14.18
N GLU A 18 -19.58 2.51 14.61
CA GLU A 18 -18.46 3.33 14.10
C GLU A 18 -17.12 2.61 14.28
N VAL A 19 -16.88 2.03 15.47
CA VAL A 19 -15.67 1.26 15.78
C VAL A 19 -15.54 0.04 14.85
N ARG A 20 -16.64 -0.65 14.54
CA ARG A 20 -16.63 -1.78 13.60
C ARG A 20 -16.30 -1.33 12.18
N ARG A 21 -16.87 -0.22 11.72
CA ARG A 21 -16.62 0.32 10.38
C ARG A 21 -15.15 0.70 10.21
N GLU A 22 -14.58 1.42 11.17
CA GLU A 22 -13.17 1.79 11.18
C GLU A 22 -12.25 0.56 11.11
N ILE A 23 -12.52 -0.47 11.93
CA ILE A 23 -11.73 -1.71 11.92
C ILE A 23 -11.86 -2.45 10.59
N HIS A 24 -13.07 -2.51 10.03
CA HIS A 24 -13.30 -3.21 8.76
C HIS A 24 -12.66 -2.48 7.57
N GLU A 25 -12.68 -1.15 7.56
CA GLU A 25 -11.96 -0.33 6.58
C GLU A 25 -10.43 -0.54 6.67
N GLY A 26 -9.89 -0.58 7.88
CA GLY A 26 -8.47 -0.90 8.11
C GLY A 26 -8.11 -2.32 7.65
N LEU A 27 -8.93 -3.32 8.00
CA LEU A 27 -8.74 -4.71 7.57
C LEU A 27 -8.79 -4.84 6.04
N ASN A 28 -9.81 -4.27 5.39
CA ASN A 28 -9.93 -4.30 3.94
C ASN A 28 -8.68 -3.72 3.26
N THR A 29 -8.10 -2.65 3.81
CA THR A 29 -6.87 -2.07 3.28
C THR A 29 -5.67 -3.01 3.41
N VAL A 30 -5.53 -3.67 4.56
CA VAL A 30 -4.43 -4.62 4.84
C VAL A 30 -4.57 -5.92 4.03
N GLU A 31 -5.80 -6.44 3.89
CA GLU A 31 -6.09 -7.62 3.08
C GLU A 31 -5.86 -7.36 1.60
N GLN A 32 -6.31 -6.21 1.12
CA GLN A 32 -6.05 -5.74 -0.24
C GLN A 32 -4.53 -5.64 -0.49
N TRP A 33 -3.76 -5.13 0.47
CA TRP A 33 -2.30 -5.10 0.41
C TRP A 33 -1.66 -6.49 0.42
N ASN A 34 -2.16 -7.40 1.26
CA ASN A 34 -1.68 -8.79 1.27
C ASN A 34 -1.93 -9.49 -0.07
N SER A 35 -3.07 -9.20 -0.72
CA SER A 35 -3.34 -9.66 -2.08
C SER A 35 -2.33 -9.10 -3.09
N VAL A 36 -1.88 -7.84 -2.93
CA VAL A 36 -0.77 -7.27 -3.74
C VAL A 36 0.51 -8.03 -3.53
N ASN A 37 0.83 -8.39 -2.29
CA ASN A 37 2.06 -9.11 -1.97
C ASN A 37 2.09 -10.48 -2.62
N SER A 38 0.97 -11.20 -2.58
CA SER A 38 0.81 -12.45 -3.33
C SER A 38 0.86 -12.25 -4.85
N TYR A 39 0.38 -11.11 -5.34
CA TYR A 39 0.39 -10.74 -6.76
C TYR A 39 1.77 -10.35 -7.29
N ILE A 40 2.59 -9.64 -6.51
CA ILE A 40 3.98 -9.29 -6.84
C ILE A 40 4.88 -10.54 -6.77
N PHE A 41 4.59 -11.46 -5.84
CA PHE A 41 5.29 -12.73 -5.70
C PHE A 41 4.88 -13.79 -6.77
N TYR A 42 4.50 -13.34 -7.97
CA TYR A 42 4.10 -14.21 -9.08
C TYR A 42 5.34 -14.86 -9.73
N GLY A 43 5.87 -15.89 -9.07
CA GLY A 43 6.91 -16.76 -9.60
C GLY A 43 6.79 -18.15 -8.98
N LYS A 44 6.28 -19.13 -9.75
CA LYS A 44 6.09 -20.54 -9.34
C LYS A 44 5.16 -20.77 -8.12
N ASN A 45 3.86 -20.52 -8.26
CA ASN A 45 2.80 -21.00 -7.36
C ASN A 45 2.91 -20.62 -5.86
N SER A 46 3.64 -19.55 -5.49
CA SER A 46 3.84 -19.17 -4.09
C SER A 46 4.47 -20.27 -3.21
N GLU A 47 4.91 -21.38 -3.80
CA GLU A 47 5.67 -22.44 -3.14
C GLU A 47 7.14 -22.14 -3.32
N ILE A 48 7.71 -21.42 -2.35
CA ILE A 48 9.16 -21.40 -2.17
C ILE A 48 9.58 -22.83 -1.79
N ARG A 49 9.88 -23.67 -2.78
CA ARG A 49 10.60 -24.95 -2.59
C ARG A 49 12.10 -24.70 -2.46
N PHE A 50 12.51 -23.69 -1.72
CA PHE A 50 13.91 -23.55 -1.33
C PHE A 50 14.03 -24.15 0.07
N ASN A 51 14.75 -25.27 0.15
CA ASN A 51 15.07 -25.96 1.40
C ASN A 51 16.16 -25.20 2.20
N SER A 52 16.44 -23.95 1.83
CA SER A 52 17.44 -23.07 2.45
C SER A 52 16.74 -21.84 3.02
N LEU A 53 17.10 -21.47 4.25
CA LEU A 53 16.56 -20.29 4.93
C LEU A 53 17.05 -18.99 4.25
N ASP A 54 18.27 -19.01 3.72
CA ASP A 54 18.88 -17.85 3.07
C ASP A 54 18.10 -17.41 1.82
N ASP A 55 17.62 -18.36 1.00
CA ASP A 55 16.82 -18.04 -0.18
C ASP A 55 15.43 -17.48 0.19
N GLN A 56 14.87 -17.94 1.31
CA GLN A 56 13.60 -17.40 1.85
C GLN A 56 13.77 -15.98 2.38
N GLU A 57 14.90 -15.72 3.05
CA GLU A 57 15.24 -14.39 3.55
C GLU A 57 15.42 -13.40 2.39
N VAL A 58 16.21 -13.74 1.38
CA VAL A 58 16.43 -12.90 0.19
C VAL A 58 15.12 -12.62 -0.54
N SER A 59 14.25 -13.63 -0.68
CA SER A 59 12.93 -13.49 -1.31
C SER A 59 12.04 -12.52 -0.53
N THR A 60 12.02 -12.63 0.80
CA THR A 60 11.24 -11.76 1.69
C THR A 60 11.73 -10.32 1.64
N LEU A 61 13.06 -10.12 1.72
CA LEU A 61 13.67 -8.79 1.63
C LEU A 61 13.43 -8.15 0.26
N SER A 62 13.52 -8.92 -0.82
CA SER A 62 13.25 -8.43 -2.17
C SER A 62 11.79 -8.02 -2.34
N LEU A 63 10.85 -8.80 -1.79
CA LEU A 63 9.43 -8.46 -1.79
C LEU A 63 9.18 -7.17 -0.99
N GLN A 64 9.80 -7.02 0.19
CA GLN A 64 9.69 -5.80 0.99
C GLN A 64 10.23 -4.58 0.24
N LEU A 65 11.32 -4.73 -0.51
CA LEU A 65 11.86 -3.66 -1.34
C LEU A 65 10.87 -3.24 -2.44
N LEU A 66 10.28 -4.21 -3.13
CA LEU A 66 9.29 -3.95 -4.19
C LEU A 66 8.03 -3.26 -3.62
N GLN A 67 7.56 -3.70 -2.45
CA GLN A 67 6.48 -3.04 -1.72
C GLN A 67 6.80 -1.57 -1.44
N ASN A 68 7.99 -1.29 -0.89
CA ASN A 68 8.43 0.07 -0.60
C ASN A 68 8.49 0.93 -1.88
N CYS A 69 9.01 0.38 -2.97
CA CYS A 69 9.06 1.05 -4.27
C CYS A 69 7.65 1.39 -4.78
N LEU A 70 6.68 0.48 -4.66
CA LEU A 70 5.29 0.71 -5.07
C LEU A 70 4.65 1.83 -4.23
N VAL A 71 4.78 1.78 -2.89
CA VAL A 71 4.28 2.85 -2.00
C VAL A 71 4.90 4.20 -2.36
N TYR A 72 6.20 4.21 -2.66
CA TYR A 72 6.92 5.43 -3.01
C TYR A 72 6.40 6.05 -4.31
N ILE A 73 6.27 5.25 -5.38
CA ILE A 73 5.73 5.73 -6.66
C ILE A 73 4.28 6.20 -6.50
N ASN A 74 3.44 5.46 -5.78
CA ASN A 74 2.06 5.84 -5.53
C ASN A 74 1.96 7.17 -4.78
N THR A 75 2.84 7.38 -3.79
CA THR A 75 2.91 8.63 -3.05
C THR A 75 3.28 9.78 -3.97
N LEU A 76 4.27 9.61 -4.85
CA LEU A 76 4.66 10.64 -5.82
C LEU A 76 3.54 10.95 -6.81
N MET A 77 2.81 9.95 -7.30
CA MET A 77 1.66 10.13 -8.18
C MET A 77 0.55 10.94 -7.51
N VAL A 78 0.21 10.59 -6.26
CA VAL A 78 -0.81 11.33 -5.50
C VAL A 78 -0.36 12.76 -5.23
N GLN A 79 0.88 12.96 -4.81
CA GLN A 79 1.45 14.30 -4.63
C GLN A 79 1.36 15.10 -5.93
N GLU A 80 1.67 14.49 -7.09
CA GLU A 80 1.63 15.21 -8.35
C GLU A 80 0.22 15.72 -8.62
N ILE A 81 -0.81 14.89 -8.42
CA ILE A 81 -2.21 15.29 -8.59
C ILE A 81 -2.62 16.39 -7.59
N LEU A 82 -2.22 16.25 -6.32
CA LEU A 82 -2.59 17.19 -5.26
C LEU A 82 -1.94 18.57 -5.44
N TYR A 83 -0.67 18.62 -5.84
CA TYR A 83 0.10 19.85 -6.00
C TYR A 83 -0.03 20.47 -7.41
N ASN A 84 -0.57 19.75 -8.39
CA ASN A 84 -0.87 20.28 -9.71
C ASN A 84 -1.85 21.47 -9.63
N ASN A 85 -1.82 22.33 -10.65
CA ASN A 85 -2.75 23.43 -10.86
C ASN A 85 -2.95 24.31 -9.61
N ASN A 86 -1.84 24.77 -9.02
CA ASN A 86 -1.81 25.62 -7.83
C ASN A 86 -2.56 25.02 -6.62
N GLN A 87 -2.37 23.71 -6.40
CA GLN A 87 -2.95 22.95 -5.29
C GLN A 87 -4.49 22.91 -5.31
N TYR A 88 -5.11 22.91 -6.50
CA TYR A 88 -6.57 22.93 -6.64
C TYR A 88 -7.24 21.78 -5.89
N TRP A 89 -6.76 20.55 -6.08
CA TRP A 89 -7.33 19.36 -5.43
C TRP A 89 -7.07 19.36 -3.93
N LEU A 90 -5.86 19.73 -3.51
CA LEU A 90 -5.51 19.84 -2.10
C LEU A 90 -6.43 20.83 -1.35
N LYS A 91 -6.79 21.96 -1.98
CA LYS A 91 -7.71 22.96 -1.41
C LYS A 91 -9.17 22.50 -1.39
N LYS A 92 -9.53 21.52 -2.21
CA LYS A 92 -10.90 20.99 -2.32
C LYS A 92 -11.17 19.82 -1.37
N MET A 93 -10.12 19.21 -0.82
CA MET A 93 -10.23 18.06 0.08
C MET A 93 -10.86 18.44 1.42
N ALA A 94 -11.79 17.60 1.87
CA ALA A 94 -12.34 17.61 3.21
C ALA A 94 -11.50 16.72 4.16
N PRO A 95 -11.63 16.88 5.49
CA PRO A 95 -10.98 15.98 6.46
C PRO A 95 -11.25 14.49 6.20
N GLU A 96 -12.44 14.16 5.71
CA GLU A 96 -12.84 12.80 5.30
C GLU A 96 -11.99 12.27 4.14
N ASP A 97 -11.69 13.12 3.14
CA ASP A 97 -10.88 12.74 1.98
C ASP A 97 -9.43 12.43 2.38
N PHE A 98 -8.88 13.21 3.32
CA PHE A 98 -7.55 12.95 3.87
C PHE A 98 -7.50 11.64 4.66
N ARG A 99 -8.60 11.25 5.33
CA ARG A 99 -8.70 9.97 6.03
C ARG A 99 -8.73 8.77 5.07
N GLY A 100 -9.35 8.93 3.90
CA GLY A 100 -9.41 7.89 2.87
C GLY A 100 -8.16 7.81 1.97
N LEU A 101 -7.23 8.76 2.09
CA LEU A 101 -6.08 8.85 1.21
C LEU A 101 -5.05 7.75 1.54
N THR A 102 -4.79 6.87 0.59
CA THR A 102 -3.87 5.75 0.77
C THR A 102 -2.92 5.60 -0.42
N PRO A 103 -1.61 5.35 -0.20
CA PRO A 103 -0.67 5.04 -1.27
C PRO A 103 -0.69 3.55 -1.64
N LEU A 104 -1.66 2.76 -1.18
CA LEU A 104 -1.67 1.30 -1.32
C LEU A 104 -2.48 0.79 -2.53
N PHE A 105 -2.90 1.67 -3.44
CA PHE A 105 -3.60 1.27 -4.66
C PHE A 105 -2.65 0.66 -5.69
N TYR A 106 -3.10 -0.36 -6.42
CA TYR A 106 -2.23 -1.10 -7.35
C TYR A 106 -2.89 -1.43 -8.69
N ASN A 107 -4.11 -0.97 -8.94
CA ASN A 107 -4.85 -1.24 -10.18
C ASN A 107 -4.13 -0.75 -11.46
N HIS A 108 -3.18 0.18 -11.33
CA HIS A 108 -2.37 0.70 -12.44
C HIS A 108 -1.09 -0.12 -12.67
N VAL A 109 -0.77 -1.06 -11.77
CA VAL A 109 0.42 -1.91 -11.86
C VAL A 109 0.06 -3.17 -12.63
N ASN A 110 0.73 -3.38 -13.75
CA ASN A 110 0.66 -4.64 -14.48
C ASN A 110 1.93 -5.46 -14.16
N PRO A 111 1.85 -6.65 -13.56
CA PRO A 111 3.02 -7.52 -13.35
C PRO A 111 3.26 -8.44 -14.55
N TYR A 112 2.29 -8.54 -15.46
CA TYR A 112 2.33 -9.42 -16.62
C TYR A 112 2.68 -8.62 -17.86
N GLY A 113 3.89 -8.76 -18.35
CA GLY A 113 4.28 -8.16 -19.62
C GLY A 113 5.78 -8.06 -19.80
N THR A 114 6.15 -7.71 -21.02
CA THR A 114 7.54 -7.38 -21.36
C THR A 114 7.71 -5.87 -21.22
N PHE A 115 8.54 -5.44 -20.28
CA PHE A 115 8.90 -4.04 -20.12
C PHE A 115 10.12 -3.71 -20.96
N GLN A 116 9.97 -2.83 -21.95
CA GLN A 116 11.12 -2.20 -22.59
C GLN A 116 11.53 -0.99 -21.76
N LEU A 117 12.55 -1.17 -20.93
CA LEU A 117 13.08 -0.13 -20.06
C LEU A 117 14.20 0.61 -20.77
N ASN A 118 14.05 1.91 -20.95
CA ASN A 118 15.15 2.79 -21.28
C ASN A 118 15.79 3.29 -19.97
N MET A 119 16.98 2.82 -19.64
CA MET A 119 17.68 3.17 -18.39
C MET A 119 18.17 4.62 -18.35
N ASP A 120 18.25 5.28 -19.51
CA ASP A 120 18.62 6.69 -19.65
C ASP A 120 17.41 7.63 -19.44
N GLN A 121 16.19 7.08 -19.47
CA GLN A 121 14.97 7.85 -19.26
C GLN A 121 14.52 7.75 -17.80
N ARG A 122 14.35 8.90 -17.15
CA ARG A 122 13.72 8.98 -15.83
C ARG A 122 12.22 9.20 -15.97
N ILE A 123 11.45 8.70 -15.00
CA ILE A 123 10.02 9.00 -14.89
C ILE A 123 9.88 10.53 -14.72
N PRO A 124 9.08 11.22 -15.56
CA PRO A 124 8.96 12.68 -15.53
C PRO A 124 8.10 13.12 -14.33
N ILE A 125 8.67 13.05 -13.13
CA ILE A 125 8.03 13.52 -11.89
C ILE A 125 8.21 15.04 -11.81
N LYS A 126 7.11 15.79 -11.90
CA LYS A 126 7.13 17.27 -11.93
C LYS A 126 7.28 17.94 -10.55
N LEU A 127 7.25 17.15 -9.48
CA LEU A 127 7.37 17.64 -8.11
C LEU A 127 8.83 18.01 -7.81
N LYS A 128 9.08 19.31 -7.62
CA LYS A 128 10.30 19.75 -6.94
C LYS A 128 10.07 19.63 -5.44
N VAL A 129 10.66 18.61 -4.82
CA VAL A 129 10.82 18.59 -3.36
C VAL A 129 11.74 19.78 -3.03
N SER A 130 11.18 20.82 -2.42
CA SER A 130 11.93 21.99 -1.93
C SER A 130 12.31 21.79 -0.49
#